data_AF-A0A1I5WQK0-F1
#
_entry.id   AF-A0A1I5WQK0-F1
#
_cell.length_a   1.000
_cell.length_b   1.000
_cell.length_c   1.000
_cell.angle_alpha   90.00
_cell.angle_beta   90.00
_cell.angle_gamma   90.00
#
_symmetry.space_group_name_H-M   'P 1'
#
loop_
_entity.id
_entity.type
_entity.pdbx_description
1 polymer ?
#
loop_
_entity_poly.entity_id
_entity_poly.type
_entity_poly.pdbx_seq_one_letter_code
_entity_poly.pdbx_strand_id
1 'polypeptide(L)'
;MHRFIARANIDHFIGLLTGSDLTPDRRNGITTLLIAEFDKLAHDLEHLEFVEKKASEGRNRVSQVRDMRDGHPFGTTQREEAERLLVSCENLQTVLEDFCHRLRAKINSPGGTISAGSRKKLIY
;
A
#
# COMPACT_ATOMS: atom_id res chain seq x y z
N MET A 1 4.62 -21.51 -8.47
CA MET A 1 3.24 -21.09 -8.79
C MET A 1 2.72 -19.99 -7.85
N HIS A 2 2.83 -20.16 -6.53
CA HIS A 2 2.35 -19.19 -5.54
C HIS A 2 2.87 -17.74 -5.69
N ARG A 3 4.13 -17.54 -6.10
CA ARG A 3 4.72 -16.20 -6.26
C ARG A 3 4.08 -15.32 -7.35
N PHE A 4 3.71 -15.92 -8.48
CA PHE A 4 3.07 -15.19 -9.59
C PHE A 4 1.65 -14.78 -9.22
N ILE A 5 0.95 -15.67 -8.50
CA ILE A 5 -0.39 -15.41 -7.96
C ILE A 5 -0.32 -14.28 -6.92
N ALA A 6 0.66 -14.29 -6.02
CA ALA A 6 0.82 -13.23 -5.02
C ALA A 6 1.09 -11.86 -5.66
N ARG A 7 1.96 -11.77 -6.68
CA ARG A 7 2.20 -10.53 -7.43
C ARG A 7 0.93 -10.01 -8.12
N ALA A 8 0.20 -10.90 -8.80
CA ALA A 8 -1.06 -10.53 -9.46
C ALA A 8 -2.12 -10.06 -8.45
N ASN A 9 -2.22 -10.72 -7.29
CA ASN A 9 -3.12 -10.34 -6.22
C ASN A 9 -2.75 -8.97 -5.63
N ILE A 10 -1.46 -8.68 -5.44
CA ILE A 10 -0.97 -7.36 -5.00
C ILE A 10 -1.39 -6.28 -5.97
N ASP A 11 -1.15 -6.46 -7.27
CA ASP A 11 -1.56 -5.50 -8.31
C ASP A 11 -3.09 -5.29 -8.30
N HIS A 12 -3.84 -6.38 -8.16
CA HIS A 12 -5.30 -6.33 -8.08
C HIS A 12 -5.79 -5.54 -6.86
N PHE A 13 -5.27 -5.84 -5.66
CA PHE A 13 -5.68 -5.17 -4.43
C PHE A 13 -5.26 -3.71 -4.39
N ILE A 14 -4.09 -3.35 -4.94
CA ILE A 14 -3.70 -1.96 -5.15
C ILE A 14 -4.73 -1.25 -6.02
N GLY A 15 -5.10 -1.84 -7.16
CA GLY A 15 -6.13 -1.30 -8.04
C GLY A 15 -7.44 -1.02 -7.31
N LEU A 16 -7.92 -1.99 -6.52
CA LEU A 16 -9.13 -1.82 -5.70
C LEU A 16 -8.99 -0.68 -4.69
N LEU A 17 -7.89 -0.61 -3.94
CA LEU A 17 -7.66 0.40 -2.90
C LEU A 17 -7.54 1.82 -3.45
N THR A 18 -7.17 1.96 -4.73
CA THR A 18 -7.16 3.25 -5.43
C THR A 18 -8.49 3.61 -6.09
N GLY A 19 -9.51 2.75 -5.99
CA GLY A 19 -10.87 3.05 -6.44
C GLY A 19 -11.63 3.97 -5.49
N SER A 20 -12.55 4.76 -6.04
CA SER A 20 -13.32 5.78 -5.30
C SER A 20 -14.43 5.20 -4.39
N ASP A 21 -14.83 3.94 -4.58
CA ASP A 21 -16.12 3.43 -4.10
C ASP A 21 -15.99 2.32 -3.03
N LEU A 22 -14.99 2.41 -2.16
CA LEU A 22 -14.80 1.45 -1.06
C LEU A 22 -15.31 2.01 0.27
N THR A 23 -16.21 1.25 0.91
CA THR A 23 -16.54 1.49 2.32
C THR A 23 -15.30 1.28 3.21
N PRO A 24 -15.22 1.93 4.39
CA PRO A 24 -14.10 1.75 5.31
C PRO A 24 -13.83 0.28 5.67
N ASP A 25 -14.87 -0.51 5.91
CA ASP A 25 -14.74 -1.93 6.25
C ASP A 25 -14.16 -2.76 5.09
N ARG A 26 -14.64 -2.53 3.86
CA ARG A 26 -14.11 -3.21 2.68
C ARG A 26 -12.66 -2.82 2.44
N ARG A 27 -12.33 -1.54 2.61
CA ARG A 27 -10.96 -1.05 2.51
C ARG A 27 -10.05 -1.75 3.51
N ASN A 28 -10.45 -1.83 4.78
CA ASN A 28 -9.67 -2.52 5.81
C ASN A 28 -9.48 -4.02 5.47
N GLY A 29 -10.54 -4.67 4.97
CA GLY A 29 -10.47 -6.05 4.50
C GLY A 29 -9.45 -6.23 3.36
N ILE A 30 -9.52 -5.38 2.32
CA ILE A 30 -8.60 -5.44 1.18
C ILE A 30 -7.16 -5.12 1.62
N THR A 31 -6.95 -4.14 2.50
CA THR A 31 -5.63 -3.86 3.07
C THR A 31 -5.06 -5.07 3.82
N THR A 32 -5.90 -5.79 4.57
CA THR A 32 -5.49 -7.01 5.27
C THR A 32 -5.07 -8.11 4.28
N LEU A 33 -5.82 -8.28 3.19
CA LEU A 33 -5.47 -9.24 2.13
C LEU A 33 -4.18 -8.84 1.41
N LEU A 34 -4.00 -7.56 1.13
CA LEU A 34 -2.79 -7.03 0.52
C LEU A 34 -1.54 -7.34 1.38
N ILE A 35 -1.63 -7.10 2.69
CA ILE A 35 -0.55 -7.43 3.63
C ILE A 35 -0.25 -8.94 3.61
N ALA A 36 -1.29 -9.78 3.60
CA ALA A 36 -1.11 -11.23 3.55
C ALA A 36 -0.42 -11.71 2.26
N GLU A 37 -0.71 -11.09 1.12
CA GLU A 37 0.01 -11.40 -0.14
C GLU A 37 1.46 -10.92 -0.10
N PHE A 38 1.71 -9.75 0.46
CA PHE A 38 3.07 -9.25 0.68
C PHE A 38 3.88 -10.16 1.61
N ASP A 39 3.30 -10.67 2.70
CA ASP A 39 3.96 -11.61 3.61
C ASP A 39 4.38 -12.91 2.91
N LYS A 40 3.63 -13.38 1.90
CA LYS A 40 4.03 -14.53 1.08
C LYS A 40 5.29 -14.25 0.27
N LEU A 41 5.55 -12.99 -0.08
CA LEU A 41 6.74 -12.56 -0.81
C LEU A 41 7.92 -12.22 0.10
N ALA A 42 7.71 -12.06 1.40
CA ALA A 42 8.72 -11.59 2.36
C ALA A 42 9.88 -12.56 2.64
N HIS A 43 9.97 -13.69 1.94
CA HIS A 43 11.00 -14.73 2.18
C HIS A 43 12.15 -14.69 1.19
N ASP A 44 12.07 -13.86 0.14
CA ASP A 44 13.04 -13.85 -0.95
C ASP A 44 13.54 -12.43 -1.25
N LEU A 45 14.85 -12.27 -1.36
CA LEU A 45 15.52 -11.02 -1.71
C LEU A 45 15.11 -10.53 -3.10
N GLU A 46 14.83 -11.44 -4.04
CA GLU A 46 14.32 -11.10 -5.38
C GLU A 46 12.95 -10.40 -5.35
N HIS A 47 12.28 -10.39 -4.21
CA HIS A 47 10.96 -9.75 -4.06
C HIS A 47 11.04 -8.36 -3.44
N LEU A 48 12.20 -7.97 -2.89
CA LEU A 48 12.42 -6.60 -2.43
C LEU A 48 12.28 -5.60 -3.57
N GLU A 49 12.89 -5.88 -4.73
CA GLU A 49 12.81 -4.99 -5.89
C GLU A 49 11.37 -4.77 -6.37
N PHE A 50 10.56 -5.84 -6.42
CA PHE A 50 9.15 -5.74 -6.80
C PHE A 50 8.37 -4.84 -5.84
N VAL A 51 8.58 -5.04 -4.55
CA VAL A 51 7.86 -4.32 -3.48
C VAL A 51 8.30 -2.85 -3.45
N GLU A 52 9.60 -2.59 -3.57
CA GLU A 52 10.15 -1.23 -3.63
C GLU A 52 9.68 -0.49 -4.87
N LYS A 53 9.58 -1.20 -6.01
CA LYS A 53 8.96 -0.66 -7.22
C LYS A 53 7.51 -0.24 -6.96
N LYS A 54 6.70 -1.08 -6.28
CA LYS A 54 5.31 -0.73 -5.95
C LYS A 54 5.22 0.46 -5.00
N ALA A 55 6.09 0.55 -4.00
CA ALA A 55 6.16 1.73 -3.13
C ALA A 55 6.54 3.00 -3.93
N SER A 56 7.44 2.89 -4.91
CA SER A 56 7.81 4.00 -5.79
C SER A 56 6.67 4.44 -6.71
N GLU A 57 5.98 3.48 -7.34
CA GLU A 57 4.76 3.72 -8.14
C GLU A 57 3.68 4.41 -7.29
N GLY A 58 3.51 3.98 -6.03
CA GLY A 58 2.59 4.60 -5.10
C GLY A 58 2.93 6.05 -4.76
N ARG A 59 4.21 6.39 -4.51
CA ARG A 59 4.65 7.80 -4.30
C ARG A 59 4.33 8.68 -5.50
N ASN A 60 4.61 8.18 -6.70
CA ASN A 60 4.28 8.89 -7.94
C ASN A 60 2.78 9.12 -8.05
N ARG A 61 1.97 8.12 -7.69
CA ARG A 61 0.51 8.24 -7.70
C ARG A 61 0.00 9.27 -6.70
N VAL A 62 0.52 9.28 -5.47
CA VAL A 62 0.20 10.31 -4.46
C VAL A 62 0.52 11.71 -5.00
N SER A 63 1.69 11.89 -5.60
CA SER A 63 2.07 13.18 -6.21
C SER A 63 1.09 13.60 -7.30
N GLN A 64 0.77 12.70 -8.24
CA GLN A 64 -0.17 13.00 -9.33
C GLN A 64 -1.57 13.37 -8.83
N VAL A 65 -2.09 12.66 -7.83
CA VAL A 65 -3.41 12.96 -7.27
C VAL A 65 -3.40 14.28 -6.48
N ARG A 66 -2.28 14.59 -5.82
CA ARG A 66 -2.08 15.88 -5.16
C ARG A 66 -2.08 17.03 -6.16
N ASP A 67 -1.36 16.89 -7.26
CA ASP A 67 -1.32 17.88 -8.35
C ASP A 67 -2.72 18.06 -8.98
N MET A 68 -3.45 16.96 -9.18
CA MET A 68 -4.83 16.99 -9.68
C MET A 68 -5.77 17.73 -8.72
N ARG A 69 -5.70 17.45 -7.41
CA ARG A 69 -6.47 18.18 -6.39
C ARG A 69 -6.17 19.67 -6.45
N ASP A 70 -4.90 20.04 -6.53
CA ASP A 70 -4.46 21.43 -6.50
C ASP A 70 -4.79 22.18 -7.79
N GLY A 71 -5.01 21.49 -8.90
CA GLY A 71 -5.55 22.03 -10.15
C GLY A 71 -7.04 22.39 -10.11
N HIS A 72 -7.80 21.95 -9.10
CA HIS A 72 -9.22 22.26 -8.97
C HIS A 72 -9.49 23.32 -7.88
N PRO A 73 -10.34 24.34 -8.13
CA PRO A 73 -10.71 25.32 -7.13
C PRO A 73 -11.40 24.71 -5.90
N PHE A 74 -11.27 25.38 -4.75
CA PHE A 74 -11.97 24.99 -3.53
C PHE A 74 -13.49 24.99 -3.72
N GLY A 75 -14.16 24.03 -3.06
CA GLY A 75 -15.62 23.88 -3.14
C GLY A 75 -16.15 23.24 -4.42
N THR A 76 -15.26 22.81 -5.32
CA THR A 76 -15.67 22.05 -6.51
C THR A 76 -15.77 20.55 -6.19
N THR A 77 -16.76 19.88 -6.75
CA THR A 77 -16.94 18.42 -6.62
C THR A 77 -15.70 17.67 -7.10
N GLN A 78 -15.04 18.15 -8.16
CA GLN A 78 -13.80 17.57 -8.67
C GLN A 78 -12.67 17.63 -7.63
N ARG A 79 -12.57 18.74 -6.88
CA ARG A 79 -11.60 18.83 -5.79
C ARG A 79 -11.94 17.88 -4.64
N GLU A 80 -13.21 17.80 -4.24
CA GLU A 80 -13.66 16.88 -3.19
C GLU A 80 -13.44 15.40 -3.55
N GLU A 81 -13.62 15.04 -4.82
CA GLU A 81 -13.30 13.71 -5.35
C GLU A 81 -11.79 13.46 -5.33
N ALA A 82 -10.99 14.42 -5.79
CA ALA A 82 -9.54 14.34 -5.75
C ALA A 82 -8.99 14.24 -4.31
N GLU A 83 -9.60 14.92 -3.35
CA GLU A 83 -9.26 14.84 -1.92
C GLU A 83 -9.55 13.45 -1.35
N ARG A 84 -10.74 12.89 -1.63
CA ARG A 84 -11.09 11.51 -1.21
C ARG A 84 -10.13 10.48 -1.82
N LEU A 85 -9.78 10.64 -3.09
CA LEU A 85 -8.82 9.78 -3.75
C LEU A 85 -7.42 9.95 -3.14
N LEU A 86 -6.99 11.17 -2.83
CA LEU A 86 -5.69 11.45 -2.24
C LEU A 86 -5.53 10.74 -0.90
N VAL A 87 -6.52 10.85 -0.01
CA VAL A 87 -6.54 10.13 1.27
C VAL A 87 -6.41 8.63 1.07
N SER A 88 -7.03 8.09 0.01
CA SER A 88 -6.96 6.66 -0.30
C SER A 88 -5.56 6.25 -0.77
N CYS A 89 -4.94 7.05 -1.64
CA CYS A 89 -3.58 6.84 -2.11
C CYS A 89 -2.54 7.00 -0.98
N GLU A 90 -2.70 7.99 -0.09
CA GLU A 90 -1.79 8.22 1.03
C GLU A 90 -1.84 7.06 2.03
N ASN A 91 -3.03 6.57 2.36
CA ASN A 91 -3.20 5.39 3.22
C ASN A 91 -2.55 4.14 2.61
N LEU A 92 -2.75 3.90 1.32
CA LEU A 92 -2.08 2.80 0.62
C LEU A 92 -0.56 2.98 0.65
N GLN A 93 -0.06 4.20 0.45
CA GLN A 93 1.36 4.48 0.48
C GLN A 93 1.98 4.15 1.83
N THR A 94 1.31 4.48 2.95
CA THR A 94 1.77 4.10 4.29
C THR A 94 1.95 2.59 4.41
N VAL A 95 0.99 1.79 3.91
CA VAL A 95 1.08 0.32 3.94
C VAL A 95 2.27 -0.20 3.13
N LEU A 96 2.50 0.36 1.93
CA LEU A 96 3.61 -0.02 1.07
C LEU A 96 4.97 0.31 1.70
N GLU A 97 5.11 1.50 2.29
CA GLU A 97 6.35 1.91 2.96
C GLU A 97 6.62 1.09 4.22
N ASP A 98 5.60 0.83 5.04
CA ASP A 98 5.71 -0.03 6.22
C ASP A 98 6.19 -1.43 5.85
N PHE A 99 5.68 -1.99 4.75
CA PHE A 99 6.09 -3.30 4.29
C PHE A 99 7.53 -3.30 3.73
N CYS A 100 7.90 -2.29 2.93
CA CYS A 100 9.29 -2.07 2.51
C CYS A 100 10.26 -2.02 3.71
N HIS A 101 9.91 -1.26 4.75
CA HIS A 101 10.72 -1.16 5.96
C HIS A 101 10.88 -2.51 6.67
N ARG A 102 9.79 -3.27 6.83
CA ARG A 102 9.83 -4.60 7.45
C ARG A 102 10.69 -5.58 6.64
N LEU A 103 10.58 -5.54 5.32
CA LEU A 103 11.35 -6.42 4.44
C LEU A 103 12.85 -6.10 4.51
N ARG A 104 13.23 -4.81 4.45
CA ARG A 104 14.62 -4.38 4.65
C ARG A 104 15.15 -4.78 6.03
N ALA A 105 14.35 -4.60 7.08
CA ALA A 105 14.74 -5.00 8.43
C ALA A 105 14.98 -6.51 8.55
N LYS A 106 14.14 -7.34 7.91
CA LYS A 106 14.30 -8.79 7.87
C LYS A 106 15.58 -9.21 7.12
N ILE A 107 15.83 -8.61 5.96
CA ILE A 107 17.03 -8.90 5.14
C ILE A 107 18.31 -8.49 5.86
N ASN A 108 18.30 -7.35 6.55
CA ASN A 108 19.45 -6.80 7.26
C ASN A 108 19.64 -7.40 8.67
N SER A 109 18.78 -8.33 9.11
CA SER A 109 18.92 -8.99 10.42
C SER A 109 19.77 -10.26 10.28
N PRO A 110 20.96 -10.33 10.93
CA PRO A 110 21.75 -11.55 10.94
C PRO A 110 21.13 -12.54 11.93
N GLY A 111 20.46 -13.58 11.42
CA GLY A 111 20.11 -14.79 12.19
C GLY A 111 19.08 -14.65 13.33
N GLY A 112 18.20 -13.65 13.33
CA GLY A 112 17.24 -13.42 14.42
C GLY A 112 15.81 -13.85 14.09
N THR A 113 15.32 -14.92 14.69
CA THR A 113 13.88 -15.09 14.91
C THR A 113 13.43 -13.98 15.86
N ILE A 114 12.53 -13.08 15.43
CA ILE A 114 12.03 -12.05 16.34
C ILE A 114 10.49 -12.01 16.31
N SER A 115 9.98 -12.31 17.50
CA SER A 115 8.69 -12.00 18.11
C SER A 115 7.73 -11.12 17.30
N ALA A 116 6.47 -11.57 17.26
CA ALA A 116 5.31 -10.84 16.77
C ALA A 116 5.15 -9.49 17.50
N GLY A 117 5.87 -8.47 17.04
CA GLY A 117 5.80 -7.11 17.54
C GLY A 117 4.48 -6.47 17.16
N SER A 118 3.67 -6.21 18.19
CA SER A 118 2.41 -5.45 18.23
C SER A 118 2.02 -4.70 16.96
N ARG A 119 0.92 -5.15 16.34
CA ARG A 119 0.15 -4.35 15.36
C ARG A 119 -0.20 -3.01 16.02
N LYS A 120 0.46 -1.93 15.62
CA LYS A 120 -0.05 -0.58 15.88
C LYS A 120 -1.43 -0.50 15.21
N LYS A 121 -2.47 -0.28 16.02
CA LYS A 121 -3.81 0.02 15.54
C LYS A 121 -3.70 1.28 14.67
N LEU A 122 -3.93 1.14 13.36
CA LEU A 122 -4.31 2.29 12.55
C LEU A 122 -5.64 2.78 13.13
N ILE A 123 -5.64 3.99 13.68
CA ILE A 123 -6.85 4.70 14.07
C ILE A 123 -7.39 5.32 12.79
N TYR A 124 -8.70 5.13 12.60
CA TYR A 124 -9.53 5.40 11.43
C TYR A 124 -9.38 6.78 10.80
#